data_AF-A0A350HF08-F1
#
_entry.id   AF-A0A350HF08-F1
#
_cell.length_a   1.000
_cell.length_b   1.000
_cell.length_c   1.000
_cell.angle_alpha   90.00
_cell.angle_beta   90.00
_cell.angle_gamma   90.00
#
_symmetry.space_group_name_H-M   'P 1'
#
loop_
_entity.id
_entity.type
_entity.pdbx_description
1 polymer ?
#
loop_
_entity_poly.entity_id
_entity_poly.type
_entity_poly.pdbx_seq_one_letter_code
_entity_poly.pdbx_strand_id
1 'polypeptide(L)'
;MANSKHKQLDAINLSHGARVLGDEKTAKDLLAMFIQKLPIYQDEIHGHVAKQRFLELKEAIHGLKGATCYTSTPLLHAKVGEIDAFLSSNQFAIAPRETEKQQLVKLIAAMDHHIDDLQAHYEILIKS
;
A
#
# COMPACT_ATOMS: atom_id res chain seq x y z
N MET A 1 -26.88 19.80 -7.42
CA MET A 1 -25.61 20.19 -6.75
C MET A 1 -24.82 18.91 -6.46
N ALA A 2 -23.89 18.54 -7.33
CA ALA A 2 -22.99 17.41 -7.10
C ALA A 2 -21.57 17.96 -7.20
N ASN A 3 -20.92 18.20 -6.07
CA ASN A 3 -19.52 18.57 -6.04
C ASN A 3 -18.77 17.46 -5.30
N SER A 4 -18.21 16.54 -6.08
CA SER A 4 -17.42 15.40 -5.63
C SER A 4 -16.20 15.91 -4.85
N LYS A 5 -16.34 15.97 -3.53
CA LYS A 5 -15.22 16.16 -2.62
C LYS A 5 -14.35 14.91 -2.69
N HIS A 6 -13.33 14.91 -3.55
CA HIS A 6 -12.16 14.08 -3.31
C HIS A 6 -11.57 14.54 -1.98
N LYS A 7 -11.95 13.84 -0.90
CA LYS A 7 -11.37 14.04 0.42
C LYS A 7 -9.90 13.68 0.26
N GLN A 8 -9.02 14.69 0.33
CA GLN A 8 -7.58 14.47 0.34
C GLN A 8 -7.31 13.46 1.47
N LEU A 9 -6.82 12.28 1.09
CA LEU A 9 -6.51 11.23 2.06
C LEU A 9 -5.16 11.61 2.69
N ASP A 10 -5.10 11.64 4.01
CA ASP A 10 -3.84 11.78 4.74
C ASP A 10 -3.05 10.46 4.66
N ALA A 11 -1.72 10.52 4.71
CA ALA A 11 -0.90 9.30 4.74
C ALA A 11 -1.23 8.43 5.97
N ILE A 12 -1.53 9.09 7.09
CA ILE A 12 -1.95 8.46 8.35
C ILE A 12 -3.32 9.03 8.77
N ASN A 13 -4.30 8.16 9.00
CA ASN A 13 -5.60 8.52 9.54
C ASN A 13 -5.94 7.65 10.76
N LEU A 14 -5.46 8.06 11.93
CA LEU A 14 -5.69 7.34 13.20
C LEU A 14 -7.17 7.28 13.59
N SER A 15 -7.94 8.34 13.33
CA SER A 15 -9.38 8.34 13.63
C SER A 15 -10.13 7.28 12.83
N HIS A 16 -9.75 7.05 11.58
CA HIS A 16 -10.31 5.98 10.77
C HIS A 16 -9.94 4.59 11.33
N GLY A 17 -8.66 4.36 11.65
CA GLY A 17 -8.21 3.10 12.22
C GLY A 17 -8.86 2.80 13.56
N ALA A 18 -8.94 3.78 14.45
CA ALA A 18 -9.63 3.66 15.74
C ALA A 18 -11.11 3.28 15.57
N ARG A 19 -11.78 3.82 14.54
CA ARG A 19 -13.17 3.45 14.23
C ARG A 19 -13.30 2.01 13.71
N VAL A 20 -12.32 1.53 12.95
CA VAL A 20 -12.30 0.15 12.42
C VAL A 20 -11.97 -0.86 13.52
N LEU A 21 -11.07 -0.52 14.43
CA LEU A 21 -10.52 -1.42 15.44
C LEU A 21 -11.23 -1.34 16.79
N GLY A 22 -11.98 -0.27 17.04
CA GLY A 22 -12.72 -0.04 18.28
C GLY A 22 -11.98 0.82 19.30
N ASP A 23 -10.67 1.00 19.16
CA ASP A 23 -9.87 1.88 20.03
C ASP A 23 -8.62 2.47 19.34
N GLU A 24 -8.19 3.64 19.82
CA GLU A 24 -7.05 4.37 19.25
C GLU A 24 -5.70 3.75 19.59
N LYS A 25 -5.57 3.07 20.75
CA LYS A 25 -4.31 2.47 21.18
C LYS A 25 -3.95 1.31 20.24
N THR A 26 -4.88 0.41 19.98
CA THR A 26 -4.71 -0.69 19.02
C THR A 26 -4.40 -0.17 17.62
N ALA A 27 -5.05 0.92 17.19
CA ALA A 27 -4.75 1.55 15.90
C ALA A 27 -3.31 2.06 15.80
N LYS A 28 -2.79 2.69 16.88
CA LYS A 28 -1.39 3.12 16.96
C LYS A 28 -0.41 1.94 17.01
N ASP A 29 -0.71 0.91 17.80
CA ASP A 29 0.13 -0.28 17.93
C ASP A 29 0.23 -1.04 16.58
N LEU A 30 -0.90 -1.21 15.88
CA LEU A 30 -0.94 -1.83 14.55
C LEU A 30 -0.22 -0.98 13.49
N LEU A 31 -0.40 0.34 13.51
CA LEU A 31 0.36 1.24 12.63
C LEU A 31 1.87 1.09 12.88
N ALA A 32 2.32 1.14 14.14
CA ALA A 32 3.73 1.01 14.49
C ALA A 32 4.35 -0.31 13.98
N MET A 33 3.67 -1.44 14.22
CA MET A 33 4.12 -2.75 13.71
C MET A 33 4.11 -2.80 12.18
N PHE A 34 3.12 -2.18 11.54
CA PHE A 34 3.04 -2.13 10.09
C PHE A 34 4.21 -1.35 9.49
N ILE A 35 4.52 -0.16 10.04
CA ILE A 35 5.68 0.65 9.62
C ILE A 35 6.98 -0.16 9.67
N GLN A 36 7.19 -0.94 10.73
CA GLN A 36 8.38 -1.80 10.87
C GLN A 36 8.44 -2.92 9.81
N LYS A 37 7.29 -3.37 9.30
CA LYS A 37 7.20 -4.42 8.28
C LYS A 37 7.26 -3.89 6.85
N LEU A 38 7.03 -2.59 6.61
CA LEU A 38 7.02 -2.01 5.27
C LEU A 38 8.28 -2.31 4.45
N PRO A 39 9.51 -2.21 5.00
CA PRO A 39 10.71 -2.56 4.23
C PRO A 39 10.72 -4.01 3.76
N ILE A 40 10.20 -4.94 4.56
CA ILE A 40 10.12 -6.37 4.20
C ILE A 40 9.17 -6.56 3.02
N TYR A 41 8.02 -5.89 3.03
CA TYR A 41 7.08 -5.92 1.90
C TYR A 41 7.70 -5.32 0.64
N GLN A 42 8.44 -4.21 0.75
CA GLN A 42 9.12 -3.59 -0.38
C GLN A 42 10.15 -4.56 -0.98
N ASP A 43 11.04 -5.12 -0.16
CA ASP A 43 12.08 -6.05 -0.60
C ASP A 43 11.48 -7.28 -1.30
N GLU A 44 10.40 -7.83 -0.75
CA GLU A 44 9.67 -8.96 -1.34
C GLU A 44 9.08 -8.59 -2.71
N ILE A 45 8.36 -7.47 -2.80
CA ILE A 45 7.74 -6.98 -4.04
C ILE A 45 8.79 -6.72 -5.12
N HIS A 46 9.86 -6.00 -4.79
CA HIS A 46 10.96 -5.72 -5.72
C HIS A 46 11.67 -7.00 -6.15
N GLY A 47 11.84 -7.94 -5.24
CA GLY A 47 12.38 -9.27 -5.53
C GLY A 47 11.54 -10.05 -6.55
N HIS A 48 10.21 -9.99 -6.46
CA HIS A 48 9.32 -10.62 -7.42
C HIS A 48 9.33 -9.94 -8.78
N VAL A 49 9.37 -8.60 -8.82
CA VAL A 49 9.48 -7.82 -10.07
C VAL A 49 10.77 -8.16 -10.80
N ALA A 50 11.91 -8.12 -10.11
CA ALA A 50 13.22 -8.39 -10.70
C ALA A 50 13.32 -9.81 -11.27
N LYS A 51 12.67 -10.79 -10.61
CA LYS A 51 12.65 -12.19 -11.04
C LYS A 51 11.50 -12.53 -11.99
N GLN A 52 10.68 -11.55 -12.37
CA GLN A 52 9.48 -11.73 -13.21
C GLN A 52 8.49 -12.78 -12.65
N ARG A 53 8.41 -12.88 -11.32
CA ARG A 53 7.52 -13.79 -10.58
C ARG A 53 6.16 -13.13 -10.33
N PHE A 54 5.39 -12.96 -11.40
CA PHE A 54 4.18 -12.13 -11.37
C PHE A 54 3.01 -12.73 -10.59
N LEU A 55 2.95 -14.06 -10.47
CA LEU A 55 1.95 -14.73 -9.64
C LEU A 55 2.21 -14.45 -8.16
N GLU A 56 3.44 -14.64 -7.72
CA GLU A 56 3.86 -14.37 -6.35
C GLU A 56 3.84 -12.87 -6.04
N LEU A 57 4.17 -12.00 -7.01
CA LEU A 57 3.99 -10.56 -6.87
C LEU A 57 2.53 -10.20 -6.57
N LYS A 58 1.58 -10.83 -7.26
CA LYS A 58 0.15 -10.60 -7.01
C LYS A 58 -0.23 -11.01 -5.59
N GLU A 59 0.26 -12.15 -5.11
CA GLU A 59 0.02 -12.60 -3.74
C GLU A 59 0.62 -11.63 -2.71
N ALA A 60 1.86 -11.17 -2.93
CA ALA A 60 2.52 -10.20 -2.05
C ALA A 60 1.75 -8.86 -2.00
N ILE A 61 1.33 -8.33 -3.16
CA ILE A 61 0.53 -7.10 -3.24
C ILE A 61 -0.84 -7.28 -2.58
N HIS A 62 -1.49 -8.44 -2.76
CA HIS A 62 -2.76 -8.74 -2.11
C HIS A 62 -2.61 -8.81 -0.58
N GLY A 63 -1.53 -9.43 -0.10
CA GLY A 63 -1.17 -9.47 1.32
C GLY A 63 -0.93 -8.07 1.90
N LEU A 64 -0.16 -7.24 1.19
CA LEU A 64 0.07 -5.85 1.59
C LEU A 64 -1.25 -5.05 1.63
N LYS A 65 -2.12 -5.22 0.63
CA LYS A 65 -3.45 -4.59 0.62
C LYS A 65 -4.26 -4.98 1.84
N GLY A 66 -4.28 -6.27 2.20
CA GLY A 66 -4.95 -6.76 3.41
C GLY A 66 -4.40 -6.10 4.68
N ALA A 67 -3.07 -5.97 4.78
CA ALA A 67 -2.44 -5.30 5.92
C ALA A 67 -2.87 -3.82 6.03
N THR A 68 -2.93 -3.09 4.91
CA THR A 68 -3.31 -1.67 4.91
C THR A 68 -4.75 -1.36 5.37
N CYS A 69 -5.65 -2.36 5.38
CA CYS A 69 -7.05 -2.18 5.80
C CYS A 69 -7.21 -1.73 7.26
N TYR A 70 -6.25 -2.09 8.11
CA TYR A 70 -6.36 -1.94 9.57
C TYR A 70 -5.30 -1.00 10.16
N THR A 71 -4.41 -0.45 9.35
CA THR A 71 -3.18 0.20 9.83
C THR A 71 -3.23 1.72 9.71
N SER A 72 -4.42 2.31 9.51
CA SER A 72 -4.57 3.76 9.38
C SER A 72 -3.85 4.38 8.18
N THR A 73 -3.59 3.63 7.11
CA THR A 73 -2.83 4.11 5.92
C THR A 73 -3.69 4.19 4.65
N PRO A 74 -4.67 5.11 4.56
CA PRO A 74 -5.65 5.09 3.48
C PRO A 74 -5.07 5.42 2.10
N LEU A 75 -4.03 6.28 2.01
CA LEU A 75 -3.33 6.56 0.75
C LEU A 75 -2.63 5.31 0.22
N LEU A 76 -1.86 4.64 1.08
CA LEU A 76 -1.17 3.42 0.71
C LEU A 76 -2.16 2.31 0.34
N HIS A 77 -3.26 2.18 1.09
CA HIS A 77 -4.34 1.23 0.76
C HIS A 77 -4.89 1.44 -0.64
N ALA A 78 -5.20 2.70 -0.99
CA ALA A 78 -5.69 3.05 -2.32
C ALA A 78 -4.66 2.69 -3.41
N LYS A 79 -3.38 3.06 -3.21
CA LYS A 79 -2.32 2.78 -4.18
C LYS A 79 -2.08 1.28 -4.38
N VAL A 80 -1.98 0.51 -3.30
CA VAL A 80 -1.81 -0.94 -3.38
C VAL A 80 -3.05 -1.59 -4.00
N GLY A 81 -4.24 -1.03 -3.76
CA GLY A 81 -5.48 -1.43 -4.43
C GLY A 81 -5.44 -1.24 -5.96
N GLU A 82 -4.85 -0.15 -6.45
CA GLU A 82 -4.62 0.06 -7.89
C GLU A 82 -3.70 -1.01 -8.48
N ILE A 83 -2.61 -1.36 -7.77
CA ILE A 83 -1.67 -2.39 -8.21
C ILE A 83 -2.34 -3.78 -8.21
N ASP A 84 -3.07 -4.13 -7.15
CA ASP A 84 -3.81 -5.39 -7.01
C ASP A 84 -4.82 -5.57 -8.15
N ALA A 85 -5.55 -4.50 -8.50
CA ALA A 85 -6.49 -4.51 -9.62
C ALA A 85 -5.77 -4.68 -10.96
N PHE A 86 -4.64 -3.99 -11.16
CA PHE A 86 -3.83 -4.09 -12.37
C PHE A 86 -3.30 -5.52 -12.59
N LEU A 87 -2.73 -6.12 -11.54
CA LEU A 87 -2.21 -7.50 -11.55
C LEU A 87 -3.31 -8.56 -11.66
N SER A 88 -4.53 -8.25 -11.22
CA SER A 88 -5.69 -9.14 -11.30
C SER A 88 -6.33 -9.20 -12.69
N SER A 89 -5.89 -8.35 -13.63
CA SER A 89 -6.31 -8.48 -15.02
C SER A 89 -5.90 -9.85 -15.58
N ASN A 90 -6.83 -10.52 -16.27
CA ASN A 90 -6.77 -11.96 -16.62
C ASN A 90 -5.53 -12.42 -17.42
N GLN A 91 -4.63 -11.53 -17.81
CA GLN A 91 -3.48 -11.84 -18.67
C GLN A 91 -2.12 -11.47 -18.06
N PHE A 92 -2.08 -10.66 -16.99
CA PHE A 92 -0.81 -10.15 -16.47
C PHE A 92 0.08 -11.26 -15.91
N ALA A 93 -0.50 -12.26 -15.23
CA ALA A 93 0.25 -13.37 -14.64
C ALA A 93 0.75 -14.39 -15.67
N ILE A 94 0.21 -14.40 -16.89
CA ILE A 94 0.50 -15.42 -17.90
C ILE A 94 1.55 -14.93 -18.90
N ALA A 95 1.34 -13.74 -19.47
CA ALA A 95 2.23 -13.19 -20.48
C ALA A 95 2.09 -11.65 -20.53
N PRO A 96 2.63 -10.93 -19.54
CA PRO A 96 2.49 -9.48 -19.49
C PRO A 96 3.25 -8.85 -20.66
N ARG A 97 2.57 -7.95 -21.37
CA ARG A 97 3.15 -7.13 -22.43
C ARG A 97 4.17 -6.17 -21.85
N GLU A 98 5.12 -5.73 -22.67
CA GLU A 98 6.18 -4.82 -22.22
C GLU A 98 5.60 -3.50 -21.68
N THR A 99 4.54 -2.97 -22.31
CA THR A 99 3.84 -1.78 -21.82
C THR A 99 3.19 -1.98 -20.46
N GLU A 100 2.69 -3.19 -20.17
CA GLU A 100 2.11 -3.53 -18.87
C GLU A 100 3.19 -3.64 -17.81
N LYS A 101 4.36 -4.21 -18.13
CA LYS A 101 5.52 -4.22 -17.24
C LYS A 101 6.00 -2.81 -16.91
N GLN A 102 6.08 -1.93 -17.90
CA GLN A 102 6.45 -0.53 -17.70
C GLN A 102 5.43 0.21 -16.81
N GLN A 103 4.14 -0.07 -17.00
CA GLN A 103 3.09 0.50 -16.15
C GLN A 103 3.18 -0.03 -14.71
N LEU A 104 3.46 -1.33 -14.53
CA LEU A 104 3.68 -1.92 -13.21
C LEU A 104 4.83 -1.22 -12.47
N VAL A 105 5.97 -1.03 -13.14
CA VAL A 105 7.14 -0.37 -12.53
C VAL A 105 6.78 1.05 -12.05
N LYS A 106 5.99 1.80 -12.84
CA LYS A 106 5.52 3.14 -12.43
C LYS A 106 4.60 3.07 -11.21
N LEU A 107 3.69 2.11 -11.17
CA LEU A 107 2.78 1.93 -10.03
C LEU A 107 3.54 1.54 -8.75
N ILE A 108 4.55 0.68 -8.86
CA ILE A 108 5.40 0.28 -7.73
C ILE A 108 6.24 1.45 -7.24
N ALA A 109 6.85 2.24 -8.14
CA ALA A 109 7.58 3.44 -7.76
C ALA A 109 6.69 4.47 -7.04
N ALA A 110 5.41 4.60 -7.44
CA ALA A 110 4.46 5.44 -6.75
C ALA A 110 4.06 4.88 -5.37
N MET A 111 3.99 3.55 -5.23
CA MET A 111 3.81 2.89 -3.93
C MET A 111 5.00 3.15 -3.00
N ASP A 112 6.22 3.01 -3.49
CA ASP A 112 7.43 3.29 -2.71
C ASP A 112 7.45 4.72 -2.19
N HIS A 113 7.13 5.70 -3.04
CA HIS A 113 7.02 7.09 -2.61
C HIS A 113 6.00 7.28 -1.47
N HIS A 114 4.84 6.61 -1.55
CA HIS A 114 3.86 6.67 -0.46
C HIS A 114 4.30 5.93 0.81
N ILE A 115 5.14 4.90 0.70
CA ILE A 115 5.75 4.23 1.86
C ILE A 115 6.75 5.16 2.53
N ASP A 116 7.60 5.84 1.75
CA ASP A 116 8.58 6.80 2.27
C ASP A 116 7.88 7.97 2.99
N ASP A 117 6.85 8.55 2.37
CA ASP A 117 6.03 9.62 2.95
C ASP A 117 5.38 9.17 4.26
N LEU A 118 4.85 7.94 4.28
CA LEU A 118 4.22 7.36 5.45
C LEU A 118 5.22 7.16 6.60
N GLN A 119 6.43 6.66 6.31
CA GLN A 119 7.50 6.51 7.29
C GLN A 119 7.91 7.88 7.86
N ALA A 120 8.10 8.88 7.01
CA ALA A 120 8.43 10.24 7.42
C ALA A 120 7.34 10.87 8.31
N HIS A 121 6.07 10.72 7.94
CA HIS A 121 4.94 11.20 8.76
C HIS A 121 4.84 10.47 10.10
N TYR A 122 5.12 9.16 10.13
CA TYR A 122 5.15 8.40 11.37
C TYR A 122 6.27 8.88 12.31
N GLU A 123 7.45 9.18 11.77
CA GLU A 123 8.56 9.72 12.57
C GLU A 123 8.22 11.06 13.23
N ILE A 124 7.50 11.93 12.53
CA ILE A 124 7.04 13.21 13.08
C ILE A 124 6.03 12.95 14.21
N LEU A 125 5.08 12.04 13.97
CA LEU A 125 4.02 11.68 14.93
C LEU A 125 4.56 11.12 16.25
N ILE A 126 5.65 10.34 16.23
CA ILE A 126 6.24 9.78 17.47
C ILE A 126 7.16 10.76 18.21
N LYS A 127 7.58 11.84 17.54
CA LYS A 127 8.43 12.91 18.12
C LYS A 127 7.61 14.07 18.69
N SER A 128 6.33 14.19 18.32
CA SER A 128 5.37 15.17 18.84
C SER A 128 4.72 14.73 20.15
#